data_AF-A0A1M5IHB4-F1
#
_entry.id   AF-A0A1M5IHB4-F1
#
_cell.length_a   1.000
_cell.length_b   1.000
_cell.length_c   1.000
_cell.angle_alpha   90.00
_cell.angle_beta   90.00
_cell.angle_gamma   90.00
#
_symmetry.space_group_name_H-M   'P 1'
#
loop_
_entity.id
_entity.type
_entity.pdbx_description
1 polymer ?
#
loop_
_entity_poly.entity_id
_entity_poly.type
_entity_poly.pdbx_seq_one_letter_code
_entity_poly.pdbx_strand_id
1 'polypeptide(L)'
;SAKQLASYLGLIPKHNESGKRAGKTTLSKEGPGYIRAKLYMAAIVAGQHNTDIKAQKTRLLKQGKTKMQALGAAMRKLSQICFGVVKNQTEYQPQVS
;
A
#
# COMPACT_ATOMS: atom_id res chain seq x y z
N SER A 1 -11.21 2.13 -11.09
CA SER A 1 -11.05 3.06 -9.94
C SER A 1 -9.78 2.73 -9.16
N ALA A 2 -9.24 3.64 -8.34
CA ALA A 2 -8.01 3.39 -7.56
C ALA A 2 -8.13 2.18 -6.61
N LYS A 3 -9.33 1.90 -6.10
CA LYS A 3 -9.63 0.72 -5.28
C LYS A 3 -9.54 -0.58 -6.08
N GLN A 4 -10.08 -0.59 -7.30
CA GLN A 4 -9.97 -1.75 -8.21
C GLN A 4 -8.52 -2.02 -8.60
N LEU A 5 -7.73 -0.98 -8.87
CA LEU A 5 -6.30 -1.14 -9.17
C LEU A 5 -5.56 -1.79 -7.98
N ALA A 6 -5.78 -1.30 -6.77
CA ALA A 6 -5.18 -1.89 -5.57
C ALA A 6 -5.60 -3.35 -5.36
N SER A 7 -6.84 -3.71 -5.70
CA SER A 7 -7.32 -5.10 -5.66
C SER A 7 -6.60 -5.96 -6.69
N TYR A 8 -6.53 -5.50 -7.94
CA TYR A 8 -5.86 -6.20 -9.04
C TYR A 8 -4.38 -6.43 -8.75
N LEU A 9 -3.71 -5.49 -8.08
CA LEU A 9 -2.30 -5.61 -7.68
C LEU A 9 -2.08 -6.47 -6.43
N GLY A 10 -3.14 -7.01 -5.84
CA GLY A 10 -3.06 -7.77 -4.60
C GLY A 10 -2.57 -6.92 -3.43
N LEU A 11 -3.04 -5.67 -3.30
CA LEU A 11 -2.67 -4.74 -2.23
C LEU A 11 -3.78 -4.53 -1.19
N ILE A 12 -4.74 -5.45 -1.17
CA ILE A 12 -5.85 -5.46 -0.22
C ILE A 12 -5.60 -6.52 0.87
N PRO A 13 -6.00 -6.26 2.12
CA PRO A 13 -5.96 -7.28 3.18
C PRO A 13 -6.92 -8.43 2.85
N LYS A 14 -6.41 -9.66 2.94
CA LYS A 14 -7.17 -10.90 2.86
C LYS A 14 -7.29 -11.50 4.25
N HIS A 15 -8.53 -11.70 4.69
CA HIS A 15 -8.86 -12.40 5.92
C HIS A 15 -8.76 -13.91 5.63
N ASN A 16 -8.09 -14.66 6.51
CA ASN A 16 -7.94 -16.09 6.37
C ASN A 16 -8.68 -16.77 7.52
N GLU A 17 -10.01 -16.81 7.39
CA GLU A 17 -10.91 -17.30 8.42
C GLU A 17 -11.65 -18.53 7.90
N SER A 18 -11.71 -19.61 8.69
CA SER A 18 -12.40 -20.85 8.32
C SER A 18 -13.52 -21.22 9.32
N GLY A 19 -14.05 -20.23 10.04
CA GLY A 19 -15.06 -20.41 11.09
C GLY A 19 -14.53 -21.01 12.40
N LYS A 20 -13.60 -21.97 12.32
CA LYS A 20 -12.92 -22.57 13.49
C LYS A 20 -11.55 -21.95 13.81
N ARG A 21 -10.99 -21.18 12.88
CA ARG A 21 -9.66 -20.55 13.00
C ARG A 21 -9.71 -19.12 12.47
N ALA A 22 -9.27 -18.18 13.30
CA ALA A 22 -8.89 -16.85 12.86
C ALA A 22 -7.40 -16.85 12.46
N GLY A 23 -7.13 -16.99 11.16
CA GLY A 23 -5.78 -16.90 10.62
C GLY A 23 -5.26 -15.46 10.58
N LYS A 24 -3.96 -15.29 10.32
CA LYS A 24 -3.36 -13.96 10.16
C LYS A 24 -3.92 -13.28 8.90
N THR A 25 -4.34 -12.03 9.02
CA THR A 25 -4.63 -11.19 7.85
C THR A 25 -3.35 -11.02 7.04
N THR A 26 -3.40 -11.45 5.78
CA THR A 26 -2.26 -11.36 4.85
C THR A 26 -2.62 -10.42 3.70
N LEU A 27 -1.63 -9.98 2.94
CA LEU A 27 -1.92 -9.25 1.71
C LEU A 27 -2.43 -10.23 0.65
N SER A 28 -3.43 -9.84 -0.15
CA SER A 28 -3.90 -10.64 -1.27
C SER A 28 -2.74 -10.99 -2.20
N LYS A 29 -2.72 -12.22 -2.71
CA LYS A 29 -1.72 -12.67 -3.68
C LYS A 29 -2.23 -12.59 -5.12
N GLU A 30 -3.40 -12.00 -5.32
CA GLU A 30 -3.99 -11.78 -6.63
C GLU A 30 -3.11 -10.86 -7.49
N GLY A 31 -3.17 -11.10 -8.80
CA GLY A 31 -2.44 -10.34 -9.80
C GLY A 31 -0.94 -10.64 -9.89
N PRO A 32 -0.22 -9.81 -10.68
CA PRO A 32 1.16 -10.08 -11.05
C PRO A 32 2.13 -9.88 -9.87
N GLY A 33 2.77 -10.97 -9.44
CA GLY A 33 3.75 -10.95 -8.35
C GLY A 33 4.94 -10.02 -8.59
N TYR A 34 5.40 -9.89 -9.83
CA TYR A 34 6.53 -9.03 -10.18
C TYR A 34 6.23 -7.53 -9.99
N ILE A 35 4.99 -7.08 -10.27
CA ILE A 35 4.60 -5.68 -10.04
C ILE A 35 4.61 -5.38 -8.55
N ARG A 36 4.12 -6.33 -7.74
CA ARG A 36 4.10 -6.21 -6.28
C ARG A 36 5.52 -6.18 -5.70
N ALA A 37 6.46 -6.94 -6.25
CA ALA A 37 7.87 -6.85 -5.88
C ALA A 37 8.48 -5.47 -6.20
N LYS A 38 8.18 -4.89 -7.38
CA LYS A 38 8.59 -3.52 -7.73
C LYS A 38 7.98 -2.48 -6.78
N LEU A 39 6.68 -2.61 -6.48
CA LEU A 39 5.98 -1.73 -5.55
C LEU A 39 6.51 -1.85 -4.12
N TYR A 40 6.95 -3.03 -3.70
CA TYR A 40 7.59 -3.23 -2.41
C TYR A 40 8.87 -2.41 -2.30
N MET A 41 9.75 -2.49 -3.30
CA MET A 41 10.99 -1.69 -3.33
C MET A 41 10.69 -0.19 -3.42
N ALA A 42 9.74 0.21 -4.27
CA ALA A 42 9.31 1.60 -4.37
C ALA A 42 8.76 2.13 -3.02
N ALA A 43 7.99 1.32 -2.28
CA ALA A 43 7.44 1.69 -0.98
C ALA A 43 8.51 1.86 0.10
N ILE A 44 9.60 1.09 0.05
CA ILE A 44 10.75 1.26 0.97
C ILE A 44 11.40 2.63 0.77
N VAL A 45 11.69 2.99 -0.48
CA VAL A 45 12.33 4.27 -0.82
C VAL A 45 11.38 5.43 -0.55
N ALA A 46 10.12 5.32 -0.97
CA ALA A 46 9.12 6.35 -0.75
C ALA A 46 8.84 6.59 0.74
N GLY A 47 8.91 5.55 1.59
CA GLY A 47 8.78 5.72 3.04
C GLY A 47 9.92 6.50 3.71
N GLN A 48 10.99 6.83 2.97
CA GLN A 48 12.11 7.65 3.43
C GLN A 48 12.05 9.07 2.88
N HIS A 49 11.75 9.20 1.58
CA HIS A 49 11.84 10.48 0.85
C HIS A 49 10.50 11.16 0.56
N ASN A 50 9.41 10.41 0.43
CA ASN A 50 8.10 10.98 0.14
C ASN A 50 7.38 11.34 1.46
N THR A 51 7.05 12.62 1.65
CA THR A 51 6.47 13.13 2.90
C THR A 51 5.13 12.48 3.24
N ASP A 52 4.23 12.33 2.25
CA ASP A 52 2.91 11.73 2.44
C ASP A 52 2.95 10.27 2.87
N ILE A 53 3.91 9.51 2.33
CA ILE A 53 4.09 8.09 2.64
C ILE A 53 4.83 7.94 3.96
N LYS A 54 5.86 8.75 4.20
CA LYS A 54 6.57 8.81 5.49
C LYS A 54 5.62 9.15 6.62
N ALA A 55 4.75 10.15 6.44
CA ALA A 55 3.73 10.54 7.42
C ALA A 55 2.74 9.40 7.70
N GLN A 56 2.25 8.71 6.65
CA GLN A 56 1.38 7.54 6.82
C GLN A 56 2.09 6.41 7.57
N LYS A 57 3.32 6.08 7.18
CA LYS A 57 4.14 5.04 7.81
C LYS A 57 4.35 5.34 9.29
N THR A 58 4.78 6.55 9.62
CA THR A 58 4.98 7.00 11.01
C THR A 58 3.69 6.92 11.82
N ARG A 59 2.57 7.40 11.26
CA ARG A 59 1.26 7.31 11.92
C ARG A 59 0.86 5.86 12.21
N LEU A 60 1.04 4.94 11.26
CA LEU A 60 0.70 3.53 11.45
C LEU A 60 1.62 2.84 12.47
N LEU A 61 2.91 3.15 12.46
CA LEU A 61 3.85 2.64 13.46
C LEU A 61 3.50 3.13 14.88
N LYS A 62 3.13 4.42 15.02
CA LYS A 62 2.63 4.97 16.29
C LYS A 62 1.34 4.28 16.77
N GLN A 63 0.50 3.80 15.85
CA GLN A 63 -0.70 3.01 16.13
C GLN A 63 -0.41 1.53 16.44
N GLY A 64 0.85 1.15 16.63
CA GLY A 64 1.24 -0.23 16.95
C GLY A 64 1.19 -1.20 15.77
N LYS A 65 1.03 -0.71 14.53
CA LYS A 65 1.10 -1.59 13.35
C LYS A 65 2.52 -2.06 13.11
N THR A 66 2.67 -3.28 12.63
CA THR A 66 3.99 -3.83 12.31
C THR A 66 4.61 -3.10 11.10
N LYS A 67 5.94 -3.17 10.98
CA LYS A 67 6.67 -2.60 9.82
C LYS A 67 6.12 -3.13 8.50
N MET A 68 5.76 -4.41 8.43
CA MET A 68 5.18 -5.02 7.23
C MET A 68 3.76 -4.53 6.93
N GLN A 69 2.93 -4.30 7.94
CA GLN A 69 1.60 -3.70 7.76
C GLN A 69 1.69 -2.26 7.26
N ALA A 70 2.60 -1.47 7.85
CA ALA A 70 2.85 -0.10 7.42
C ALA A 70 3.38 -0.05 5.98
N LEU A 71 4.26 -0.99 5.60
CA LEU A 71 4.78 -1.10 4.25
C LEU A 71 3.70 -1.50 3.23
N GLY A 72 2.84 -2.47 3.56
CA GLY A 72 1.70 -2.83 2.71
C GLY A 72 0.74 -1.65 2.49
N ALA A 73 0.50 -0.84 3.53
CA ALA A 73 -0.28 0.39 3.40
C ALA A 73 0.40 1.44 2.51
N ALA A 74 1.73 1.56 2.60
CA ALA A 74 2.53 2.44 1.74
C ALA A 74 2.48 2.01 0.27
N MET A 75 2.60 0.71 -0.03
CA MET A 75 2.42 0.16 -1.38
C MET A 75 1.05 0.52 -1.95
N ARG A 76 -0.01 0.36 -1.15
CA ARG A 76 -1.37 0.73 -1.56
C ARG A 76 -1.50 2.23 -1.81
N LYS A 77 -0.93 3.09 -0.95
CA LYS A 77 -0.97 4.54 -1.14
C LYS A 77 -0.21 4.98 -2.40
N LEU A 78 0.95 4.37 -2.69
CA LEU A 78 1.69 4.58 -3.94
C LEU A 78 0.84 4.26 -5.17
N SER A 79 0.20 3.10 -5.20
CA SER A 79 -0.66 2.73 -6.34
C SER A 79 -1.82 3.70 -6.54
N GLN A 80 -2.36 4.27 -5.45
CA GLN A 80 -3.39 5.30 -5.53
C GLN A 80 -2.85 6.62 -6.08
N ILE A 81 -1.66 7.04 -5.66
CA ILE A 81 -0.97 8.22 -6.19
C ILE A 81 -0.72 8.07 -7.70
N CYS A 82 -0.10 6.95 -8.11
CA CYS A 82 0.17 6.68 -9.53
C CYS A 82 -1.12 6.67 -10.36
N PHE A 83 -2.19 6.07 -9.85
CA PHE A 83 -3.48 6.09 -10.51
C PHE A 83 -4.05 7.51 -10.64
N GLY A 84 -3.91 8.35 -9.60
CA GLY A 84 -4.35 9.75 -9.63
C GLY A 84 -3.62 10.57 -10.68
N VAL A 85 -2.29 10.45 -10.73
CA VAL A 85 -1.43 11.15 -11.71
C VAL A 85 -1.83 10.76 -13.13
N VAL A 86 -1.93 9.45 -13.42
CA VAL A 86 -2.29 8.97 -14.76
C VAL A 86 -3.73 9.32 -15.12
N LYS A 87 -4.68 9.23 -14.18
CA LYS A 87 -6.09 9.52 -14.46
C LYS A 87 -6.32 11.00 -14.74
N ASN A 88 -5.71 11.88 -13.93
CA ASN A 88 -5.96 13.31 -13.98
C ASN A 88 -4.95 14.07 -14.84
N GLN A 89 -3.93 13.39 -15.39
CA GLN A 89 -2.84 13.97 -16.16
C GLN A 89 -2.19 15.17 -15.45
N THR A 90 -2.11 15.09 -14.11
CA THR A 90 -1.59 16.15 -13.25
C THR A 90 -0.46 15.56 -12.43
N GLU A 91 0.61 16.33 -12.26
CA GLU A 91 1.74 15.92 -11.44
C GLU A 91 1.34 15.67 -9.99
N TYR A 92 2.06 14.75 -9.35
CA TYR A 92 1.87 14.48 -7.94
C TYR A 92 2.32 15.69 -7.10
N GLN A 93 1.41 16.21 -6.29
CA GLN A 93 1.67 17.27 -5.33
C GLN A 93 1.62 16.68 -3.90
N PRO A 94 2.72 16.74 -3.13
CA PRO A 94 2.71 16.33 -1.73
C PRO A 94 1.67 17.12 -0.92
N GLN A 95 0.87 16.42 -0.12
CA GLN A 95 -0.19 17.06 0.68
C GLN A 95 0.21 17.34 2.12
N VAL A 96 1.21 16.63 2.62
CA VAL A 96 1.80 16.86 3.94
C VAL A 96 3.08 17.66 3.74
N SER A 97 3.03 18.94 4.10
CA SER A 97 4.19 19.82 4.32
C SER A 97 4.88 19.49 5.63
#